data_AF-A1HMN8-F1
#
_entry.id   AF-A1HMN8-F1
#
_cell.length_a   1.000
_cell.length_b   1.000
_cell.length_c   1.000
_cell.angle_alpha   90.00
_cell.angle_beta   90.00
_cell.angle_gamma   90.00
#
_symmetry.space_group_name_H-M   'P 1'
#
loop_
_entity.id
_entity.type
_entity.pdbx_description
1 polymer ?
#
loop_
_entity_poly.entity_id
_entity_poly.type
_entity_poly.pdbx_seq_one_letter_code
_entity_poly.pdbx_strand_id
1 'polypeptide(L)'
;MFDYQVVSEKNSLSRQGTEFTNECIRVNKVYDWVLLNTDEIKNIAIPAASLTVLQPLIDAGNVLRVVGKLTPADVTTKIVSIVRKTVIINEKEIEIGCAQILITANLTVEVYNNTTGSTIPVVTFPVTFQMLERVGLCFPQPFTSNNITTNVLSANAVALSDVPIDGNFIFEISICQDVYVETEVKLEVQGKFCEPRDNTLDCGTGSLSLACNKPTFPPQCPDIFPSS
;
A
#
# COMPACT_ATOMS: atom_id res chain seq x y z
N MET A 1 -12.29 -65.77 -39.37
CA MET A 1 -13.21 -64.65 -39.11
C MET A 1 -12.87 -64.17 -37.72
N PHE A 2 -12.14 -63.06 -37.60
CA PHE A 2 -11.62 -62.56 -36.32
C PHE A 2 -12.72 -61.72 -35.66
N ASP A 3 -13.20 -62.15 -34.50
CA ASP A 3 -14.10 -61.36 -33.66
C ASP A 3 -13.27 -60.39 -32.81
N TYR A 4 -13.55 -59.10 -32.97
CA TYR A 4 -12.94 -58.01 -32.20
C TYR A 4 -13.75 -57.84 -30.92
N GLN A 5 -13.20 -58.21 -29.76
CA GLN A 5 -13.79 -57.81 -28.48
C GLN A 5 -13.31 -56.41 -28.11
N VAL A 6 -14.24 -55.46 -28.10
CA VAL A 6 -14.05 -54.13 -27.52
C VAL A 6 -14.06 -54.28 -26.00
N VAL A 7 -12.88 -54.21 -25.38
CA VAL A 7 -12.76 -54.07 -23.93
C VAL A 7 -13.15 -52.64 -23.58
N SER A 8 -14.35 -52.44 -23.00
CA SER A 8 -14.65 -51.17 -22.34
C SER A 8 -13.92 -51.15 -21.00
N GLU A 9 -12.74 -50.54 -20.95
CA GLU A 9 -12.12 -50.16 -19.68
C GLU A 9 -13.02 -49.11 -19.01
N LYS A 10 -13.85 -49.56 -18.06
CA LYS A 10 -14.44 -48.65 -17.08
C LYS A 10 -13.29 -48.18 -16.20
N ASN A 11 -12.72 -47.01 -16.51
CA ASN A 11 -11.93 -46.26 -15.55
C ASN A 11 -12.84 -45.89 -14.39
N SER A 12 -12.82 -46.69 -13.33
CA SER A 12 -13.35 -46.29 -12.03
C SER A 12 -12.38 -45.28 -11.45
N LEU A 13 -12.70 -43.99 -11.57
CA LEU A 13 -12.16 -42.99 -10.66
C LEU A 13 -12.75 -43.29 -9.28
N SER A 14 -11.99 -44.00 -8.44
CA SER A 14 -12.33 -44.10 -7.03
C SER A 14 -12.27 -42.70 -6.44
N ARG A 15 -13.42 -42.17 -5.99
CA ARG A 15 -13.48 -40.98 -5.15
C ARG A 15 -12.58 -41.22 -3.93
N GLN A 16 -11.44 -40.54 -3.88
CA GLN A 16 -10.71 -40.39 -2.62
C GLN A 16 -11.45 -39.34 -1.79
N GLY A 17 -12.04 -39.82 -0.70
CA GLY A 17 -12.21 -39.09 0.56
C GLY A 17 -13.01 -37.80 0.54
N THR A 18 -14.27 -37.87 0.95
CA THR A 18 -14.93 -36.79 1.70
C THR A 18 -14.34 -36.68 3.12
N GLU A 19 -13.03 -36.52 3.24
CA GLU A 19 -12.34 -36.42 4.52
C GLU A 19 -11.32 -35.30 4.42
N PHE A 20 -11.64 -34.14 5.01
CA PHE A 20 -10.70 -33.03 5.13
C PHE A 20 -9.50 -33.55 5.92
N THR A 21 -8.40 -33.83 5.24
CA THR A 21 -7.18 -34.26 5.90
C THR A 21 -6.48 -32.99 6.36
N ASN A 22 -6.29 -32.88 7.65
CA ASN A 22 -5.59 -31.76 8.23
C ASN A 22 -4.12 -31.78 7.76
N GLU A 23 -3.71 -30.70 7.07
CA GLU A 23 -2.33 -30.54 6.62
C GLU A 23 -1.57 -29.61 7.58
N CYS A 24 -0.43 -30.10 8.08
CA CYS A 24 0.48 -29.32 8.89
C CYS A 24 1.42 -28.52 7.98
N ILE A 25 1.19 -27.21 7.90
CA ILE A 25 1.96 -26.30 7.04
C ILE A 25 2.82 -25.35 7.88
N ARG A 26 3.98 -24.97 7.33
CA ARG A 26 4.85 -23.92 7.87
C ARG A 26 4.58 -22.64 7.08
N VAL A 27 4.02 -21.63 7.74
CA VAL A 27 3.59 -20.38 7.10
C VAL A 27 3.78 -19.19 8.03
N ASN A 28 3.85 -17.98 7.47
CA ASN A 28 3.71 -16.76 8.25
C ASN A 28 2.23 -16.56 8.58
N LYS A 29 1.90 -16.55 9.86
CA LYS A 29 0.55 -16.19 10.31
C LYS A 29 0.49 -14.68 10.47
N VAL A 30 -0.53 -14.09 9.86
CA VAL A 30 -0.89 -12.68 10.06
C VAL A 30 -1.72 -12.54 11.35
N TYR A 31 -1.27 -11.69 12.26
CA TYR A 31 -1.90 -11.39 13.56
C TYR A 31 -2.74 -10.12 13.54
N ASP A 32 -2.37 -9.17 12.68
CA ASP A 32 -3.16 -7.99 12.35
C ASP A 32 -2.80 -7.55 10.94
N TRP A 33 -3.75 -6.90 10.26
CA TRP A 33 -3.57 -6.38 8.91
C TRP A 33 -4.43 -5.15 8.72
N VAL A 34 -3.77 -4.01 8.56
CA VAL A 34 -4.39 -2.69 8.60
C VAL A 34 -4.08 -1.93 7.33
N LEU A 35 -5.09 -1.29 6.74
CA LEU A 35 -4.89 -0.27 5.72
C LEU A 35 -4.63 1.08 6.38
N LEU A 36 -3.59 1.77 5.91
CA LEU A 36 -3.19 3.08 6.37
C LEU A 36 -3.09 4.03 5.18
N ASN A 37 -3.82 5.14 5.28
CA ASN A 37 -3.78 6.25 4.33
C ASN A 37 -3.01 7.42 4.92
N THR A 38 -2.17 8.01 4.08
CA THR A 38 -1.48 9.27 4.36
C THR A 38 -1.88 10.27 3.31
N ASP A 39 -2.47 11.37 3.76
CA ASP A 39 -2.83 12.51 2.92
C ASP A 39 -2.24 13.78 3.53
N GLU A 40 -1.22 14.35 2.88
CA GLU A 40 -0.55 15.56 3.35
C GLU A 40 -0.38 16.58 2.23
N ILE A 41 -0.58 17.87 2.57
CA ILE A 41 -0.19 18.98 1.71
C ILE A 41 1.29 19.29 1.94
N LYS A 42 2.08 19.30 0.87
CA LYS A 42 3.51 19.62 0.89
C LYS A 42 3.81 20.85 0.04
N ASN A 43 4.58 21.77 0.63
CA ASN A 43 5.22 22.85 -0.10
C ASN A 43 6.57 22.35 -0.64
N ILE A 44 6.65 22.23 -1.95
CA ILE A 44 7.84 21.75 -2.66
C ILE A 44 8.62 22.95 -3.19
N ALA A 45 9.76 23.22 -2.57
CA ALA A 45 10.65 24.30 -2.98
C ALA A 45 11.17 24.07 -4.40
N ILE A 46 11.09 25.11 -5.23
CA ILE A 46 11.58 25.06 -6.61
C ILE A 46 13.08 25.37 -6.58
N PRO A 47 13.94 24.51 -7.16
CA PRO A 47 15.37 24.78 -7.24
C PRO A 47 15.64 26.11 -7.97
N ALA A 48 16.63 26.87 -7.50
CA ALA A 48 16.96 28.19 -8.07
C ALA A 48 17.27 28.13 -9.59
N ALA A 49 17.90 27.05 -10.05
CA ALA A 49 18.15 26.82 -11.47
C ALA A 49 16.84 26.65 -12.27
N SER A 50 15.86 25.92 -11.73
CA SER A 50 14.55 25.74 -12.34
C SER A 50 13.74 27.05 -12.31
N LEU A 51 13.78 27.81 -11.21
CA LEU A 51 13.16 29.14 -11.14
C LEU A 51 13.70 30.10 -12.21
N THR A 52 15.00 30.07 -12.47
CA THR A 52 15.62 30.93 -13.51
C THR A 52 15.07 30.64 -14.91
N VAL A 53 14.69 29.38 -15.18
CA VAL A 53 14.06 28.98 -16.45
C VAL A 53 12.57 29.32 -16.47
N LEU A 54 11.88 29.19 -15.34
CA LEU A 54 10.44 29.40 -15.24
C LEU A 54 10.07 30.89 -15.19
N GLN A 55 10.86 31.74 -14.55
CA GLN A 55 10.52 33.15 -14.33
C GLN A 55 10.23 33.91 -15.63
N PRO A 56 11.04 33.80 -16.71
CA PRO A 56 10.74 34.47 -17.97
C PRO A 56 9.43 34.00 -18.62
N LEU A 57 9.08 32.72 -18.43
CA LEU A 57 7.82 32.17 -18.95
C LEU A 57 6.62 32.75 -18.18
N ILE A 58 6.75 32.83 -16.85
CA ILE A 58 5.74 33.41 -15.96
C ILE A 58 5.56 34.90 -16.27
N ASP A 59 6.65 35.66 -16.39
CA ASP A 59 6.63 37.10 -16.70
C ASP A 59 6.00 37.37 -18.08
N ALA A 60 6.18 36.45 -19.03
CA ALA A 60 5.55 36.51 -20.35
C ALA A 60 4.08 36.04 -20.36
N GLY A 61 3.52 35.66 -19.21
CA GLY A 61 2.13 35.22 -19.08
C GLY A 61 1.83 33.84 -19.67
N ASN A 62 2.84 32.96 -19.77
CA ASN A 62 2.62 31.58 -20.21
C ASN A 62 1.83 30.79 -19.17
N VAL A 63 0.94 29.92 -19.63
CA VAL A 63 0.22 28.97 -18.78
C VAL A 63 1.13 27.76 -18.58
N LEU A 64 1.50 27.53 -17.33
CA LEU A 64 2.26 26.35 -16.93
C LEU A 64 1.32 25.21 -16.55
N ARG A 65 1.82 23.98 -16.65
CA ARG A 65 1.18 22.79 -16.08
C ARG A 65 2.21 22.06 -15.25
N VAL A 66 1.90 21.83 -13.98
CA VAL A 66 2.80 21.14 -13.04
C VAL A 66 2.33 19.71 -12.85
N VAL A 67 3.25 18.74 -12.99
CA VAL A 67 2.96 17.31 -12.85
C VAL A 67 3.90 16.69 -11.83
N GLY A 68 3.33 16.04 -10.83
CA GLY A 68 4.06 15.21 -9.89
C GLY A 68 4.06 13.75 -10.34
N LYS A 69 5.24 13.14 -10.42
CA LYS A 69 5.40 11.70 -10.63
C LYS A 69 5.82 11.06 -9.31
N LEU A 70 4.90 10.28 -8.75
CA LEU A 70 5.11 9.49 -7.55
C LEU A 70 4.43 8.13 -7.75
N THR A 71 5.16 7.06 -7.50
CA THR A 71 4.67 5.68 -7.58
C THR A 71 5.04 4.91 -6.31
N PRO A 72 4.46 3.73 -6.06
CA PRO A 72 4.84 2.91 -4.89
C PRO A 72 6.34 2.63 -4.78
N ALA A 73 7.03 2.47 -5.92
CA ALA A 73 8.47 2.21 -5.94
C ALA A 73 9.31 3.40 -5.47
N ASP A 74 8.74 4.61 -5.49
CA ASP A 74 9.39 5.85 -5.06
C ASP A 74 9.23 6.12 -3.55
N VAL A 75 8.51 5.25 -2.85
CA VAL A 75 8.18 5.38 -1.44
C VAL A 75 8.83 4.26 -0.64
N THR A 76 9.48 4.62 0.45
CA THR A 76 10.03 3.67 1.42
C THR A 76 9.49 3.95 2.80
N THR A 77 9.31 2.89 3.59
CA THR A 77 8.67 2.93 4.90
C THR A 77 9.58 2.29 5.93
N LYS A 78 9.59 2.84 7.14
CA LYS A 78 10.37 2.32 8.25
C LYS A 78 9.62 2.46 9.56
N ILE A 79 9.54 1.38 10.32
CA ILE A 79 9.09 1.44 11.71
C ILE A 79 10.18 2.10 12.55
N VAL A 80 9.89 3.26 13.12
CA VAL A 80 10.88 4.04 13.90
C VAL A 80 10.68 3.92 15.41
N SER A 81 9.45 3.65 15.86
CA SER A 81 9.16 3.37 17.26
C SER A 81 7.87 2.57 17.39
N ILE A 82 7.71 1.85 18.50
CA ILE A 82 6.48 1.16 18.86
C ILE A 82 6.23 1.40 20.33
N VAL A 83 5.05 1.88 20.67
CA VAL A 83 4.61 2.07 22.06
C VAL A 83 3.48 1.08 22.34
N ARG A 84 3.73 0.16 23.28
CA ARG A 84 2.70 -0.77 23.76
C ARG A 84 1.72 -0.04 24.69
N LYS A 85 0.43 -0.28 24.51
CA LYS A 85 -0.65 0.27 25.32
C LYS A 85 -1.74 -0.77 25.53
N THR A 86 -2.46 -0.67 26.64
CA THR A 86 -3.69 -1.43 26.86
C THR A 86 -4.87 -0.55 26.49
N VAL A 87 -5.77 -1.07 25.67
CA VAL A 87 -7.05 -0.43 25.31
C VAL A 87 -8.21 -1.35 25.66
N ILE A 88 -9.38 -0.78 25.94
CA ILE A 88 -10.60 -1.55 26.20
C ILE A 88 -11.41 -1.61 24.91
N ILE A 89 -11.60 -2.82 24.36
CA ILE A 89 -12.42 -3.07 23.17
C ILE A 89 -13.45 -4.13 23.56
N ASN A 90 -14.74 -3.80 23.43
CA ASN A 90 -15.85 -4.68 23.84
C ASN A 90 -15.69 -5.21 25.28
N GLU A 91 -15.43 -4.29 26.23
CA GLU A 91 -15.23 -4.59 27.67
C GLU A 91 -14.03 -5.48 27.99
N LYS A 92 -13.18 -5.78 27.00
CA LYS A 92 -11.95 -6.57 27.18
C LYS A 92 -10.72 -5.68 27.06
N GLU A 93 -9.79 -5.85 27.99
CA GLU A 93 -8.45 -5.28 27.88
C GLU A 93 -7.65 -6.02 26.80
N ILE A 94 -7.14 -5.25 25.83
CA ILE A 94 -6.33 -5.73 24.72
C ILE A 94 -5.03 -4.93 24.67
N GLU A 95 -3.90 -5.65 24.63
CA GLU A 95 -2.60 -5.05 24.39
C GLU A 95 -2.42 -4.76 22.89
N ILE A 96 -2.16 -3.49 22.57
CA ILE A 96 -1.89 -3.02 21.22
C ILE A 96 -0.50 -2.37 21.16
N GLY A 97 0.06 -2.29 19.96
CA GLY A 97 1.24 -1.52 19.65
C GLY A 97 0.85 -0.33 18.77
N CYS A 98 1.09 0.89 19.23
CA CYS A 98 1.08 2.07 18.36
C CYS A 98 2.45 2.17 17.68
N ALA A 99 2.52 1.73 16.43
CA ALA A 99 3.72 1.81 15.62
C ALA A 99 3.81 3.16 14.92
N GLN A 100 4.96 3.83 15.02
CA GLN A 100 5.26 5.04 14.28
C GLN A 100 6.04 4.66 13.02
N ILE A 101 5.53 5.11 11.87
CA ILE A 101 6.07 4.80 10.55
C ILE A 101 6.63 6.08 9.95
N LEU A 102 7.92 6.06 9.61
CA LEU A 102 8.54 7.09 8.79
C LEU A 102 8.38 6.70 7.33
N ILE A 103 7.68 7.54 6.58
CA ILE A 103 7.49 7.41 5.15
C ILE A 103 8.46 8.38 4.48
N THR A 104 9.31 7.89 3.57
CA THR A 104 10.21 8.69 2.74
C THR A 104 9.79 8.56 1.28
N ALA A 105 9.42 9.67 0.65
CA ALA A 105 8.93 9.71 -0.71
C ALA A 105 9.88 10.50 -1.62
N ASN A 106 10.15 9.97 -2.82
CA ASN A 106 10.94 10.61 -3.87
C ASN A 106 10.02 11.05 -5.01
N LEU A 107 9.60 12.31 -4.99
CA LEU A 107 8.74 12.90 -6.01
C LEU A 107 9.60 13.46 -7.15
N THR A 108 9.22 13.18 -8.39
CA THR A 108 9.76 13.90 -9.57
C THR A 108 8.76 14.95 -10.03
N VAL A 109 9.17 16.22 -10.06
CA VAL A 109 8.35 17.33 -10.54
C VAL A 109 8.70 17.64 -11.98
N GLU A 110 7.70 17.72 -12.84
CA GLU A 110 7.81 18.13 -14.24
C GLU A 110 6.92 19.34 -14.50
N VAL A 111 7.47 20.37 -15.14
CA VAL A 111 6.72 21.58 -15.49
C VAL A 111 6.70 21.75 -16.99
N TYR A 112 5.51 21.87 -17.56
CA TYR A 112 5.26 22.02 -18.99
C TYR A 112 4.80 23.43 -19.31
N ASN A 113 5.18 23.96 -20.48
CA ASN A 113 4.59 25.18 -21.02
C ASN A 113 3.37 24.83 -21.86
N ASN A 114 2.18 24.95 -21.27
CA ASN A 114 0.93 24.59 -21.89
C ASN A 114 0.49 25.60 -22.97
N THR A 115 0.98 26.83 -22.95
CA THR A 115 0.75 27.83 -24.02
C THR A 115 1.30 27.35 -25.37
N THR A 116 2.42 26.63 -25.35
CA THR A 116 3.04 26.09 -26.58
C THR A 116 2.45 24.76 -27.03
N GLY A 117 1.68 24.08 -26.18
CA GLY A 117 1.23 22.71 -26.40
C GLY A 117 2.35 21.66 -26.40
N SER A 118 3.56 22.02 -25.94
CA SER A 118 4.71 21.10 -25.88
C SER A 118 4.46 19.95 -24.91
N THR A 119 4.82 18.74 -25.32
CA THR A 119 4.81 17.53 -24.48
C THR A 119 6.15 17.26 -23.80
N ILE A 120 7.12 18.16 -23.94
CA ILE A 120 8.44 18.08 -23.30
C ILE A 120 8.44 19.05 -22.11
N PRO A 121 8.83 18.59 -20.90
CA PRO A 121 8.93 19.47 -19.75
C PRO A 121 10.02 20.51 -19.96
N VAL A 122 9.73 21.75 -19.56
CA VAL A 122 10.67 22.88 -19.56
C VAL A 122 11.69 22.69 -18.44
N VAL A 123 11.24 22.17 -17.28
CA VAL A 123 12.11 21.77 -16.18
C VAL A 123 11.62 20.46 -15.58
N THR A 124 12.58 19.66 -15.12
CA THR A 124 12.35 18.44 -14.34
C THR A 124 13.32 18.44 -13.17
N PHE A 125 12.82 18.16 -11.96
CA PHE A 125 13.68 18.03 -10.78
C PHE A 125 13.11 17.05 -9.76
N PRO A 126 13.97 16.27 -9.07
CA PRO A 126 13.54 15.40 -7.97
C PRO A 126 13.45 16.18 -6.65
N VAL A 127 12.57 15.72 -5.76
CA VAL A 127 12.47 16.16 -4.37
C VAL A 127 12.23 14.96 -3.46
N THR A 128 12.94 14.91 -2.34
CA THR A 128 12.72 13.90 -1.30
C THR A 128 12.14 14.58 -0.07
N PHE A 129 11.08 14.01 0.49
CA PHE A 129 10.49 14.48 1.74
C PHE A 129 10.05 13.31 2.62
N GLN A 130 9.75 13.64 3.88
CA GLN A 130 9.37 12.68 4.90
C GLN A 130 8.02 13.03 5.53
N MET A 131 7.30 12.00 5.94
CA MET A 131 6.02 12.06 6.66
C MET A 131 6.05 11.05 7.79
N LEU A 132 5.36 11.36 8.88
CA LEU A 132 5.28 10.50 10.06
C LEU A 132 3.83 10.09 10.29
N GLU A 133 3.61 8.79 10.29
CA GLU A 133 2.30 8.20 10.55
C GLU A 133 2.30 7.32 11.78
N ARG A 134 1.09 7.06 12.29
CA ARG A 134 0.89 6.09 13.37
C ARG A 134 -0.24 5.14 13.04
N VAL A 135 0.01 3.87 13.33
CA VAL A 135 -0.97 2.79 13.19
C VAL A 135 -1.06 2.00 14.49
N GLY A 136 -2.29 1.69 14.91
CA GLY A 136 -2.53 0.76 16.00
C GLY A 136 -2.59 -0.67 15.48
N LEU A 137 -1.79 -1.55 16.08
CA LEU A 137 -1.68 -2.96 15.70
C LEU A 137 -1.94 -3.87 16.90
N CYS A 138 -2.59 -5.01 16.68
CA CYS A 138 -2.58 -6.13 17.62
C CYS A 138 -1.15 -6.64 17.72
N PHE A 139 -0.51 -6.33 18.84
CA PHE A 139 0.93 -6.49 18.98
C PHE A 139 1.27 -7.01 20.37
N PRO A 140 0.88 -8.24 20.72
CA PRO A 140 1.22 -8.83 22.03
C PRO A 140 2.73 -9.09 22.14
N GLN A 141 3.20 -9.35 23.36
CA GLN A 141 4.55 -9.90 23.54
C GLN A 141 4.63 -11.30 22.90
N PRO A 142 5.79 -11.72 22.34
CA PRO A 142 7.10 -11.04 22.35
C PRO A 142 7.40 -10.25 21.07
N PHE A 143 6.39 -9.79 20.32
CA PHE A 143 6.62 -9.14 19.03
C PHE A 143 7.52 -7.90 19.11
N THR A 144 8.33 -7.73 18.08
CA THR A 144 9.24 -6.59 17.86
C THR A 144 8.96 -5.95 16.50
N SER A 145 9.64 -4.85 16.18
CA SER A 145 9.50 -4.20 14.87
C SER A 145 9.78 -5.14 13.70
N ASN A 146 10.57 -6.20 13.90
CA ASN A 146 10.86 -7.19 12.86
C ASN A 146 9.65 -8.06 12.50
N ASN A 147 8.59 -8.03 13.30
CA ASN A 147 7.33 -8.71 13.02
C ASN A 147 6.36 -7.82 12.24
N ILE A 148 6.70 -6.57 11.97
CA ILE A 148 5.83 -5.64 11.25
C ILE A 148 6.39 -5.47 9.84
N THR A 149 5.54 -5.74 8.86
CA THR A 149 5.82 -5.49 7.45
C THR A 149 4.85 -4.43 6.94
N THR A 150 5.33 -3.61 6.02
CA THR A 150 4.56 -2.54 5.37
C THR A 150 4.71 -2.68 3.87
N ASN A 151 3.63 -2.64 3.09
CA ASN A 151 3.70 -2.52 1.63
C ASN A 151 2.94 -1.29 1.15
N VAL A 152 3.60 -0.50 0.30
CA VAL A 152 2.96 0.63 -0.38
C VAL A 152 2.15 0.08 -1.55
N LEU A 153 0.83 0.26 -1.51
CA LEU A 153 -0.10 -0.23 -2.51
C LEU A 153 -0.30 0.79 -3.64
N SER A 154 -0.40 2.07 -3.28
CA SER A 154 -0.47 3.18 -4.22
C SER A 154 0.20 4.42 -3.64
N ALA A 155 0.70 5.27 -4.53
CA ALA A 155 1.20 6.59 -4.20
C ALA A 155 0.83 7.54 -5.34
N ASN A 156 0.49 8.78 -4.98
CA ASN A 156 0.07 9.80 -5.93
C ASN A 156 0.50 11.19 -5.43
N ALA A 157 0.74 12.09 -6.37
CA ALA A 157 1.05 13.48 -6.10
C ALA A 157 0.29 14.39 -7.08
N VAL A 158 -0.61 15.20 -6.55
CA VAL A 158 -1.41 16.14 -7.35
C VAL A 158 -0.93 17.55 -7.08
N ALA A 159 -0.54 18.27 -8.12
CA ALA A 159 -0.23 19.69 -7.99
C ALA A 159 -1.52 20.47 -7.70
N LEU A 160 -1.52 21.25 -6.61
CA LEU A 160 -2.61 22.16 -6.24
C LEU A 160 -2.39 23.58 -6.78
N SER A 161 -1.21 23.82 -7.36
CA SER A 161 -0.82 25.11 -7.95
C SER A 161 -0.03 24.89 -9.23
N ASP A 162 -0.45 25.53 -10.33
CA ASP A 162 0.32 25.56 -11.58
C ASP A 162 1.34 26.70 -11.65
N VAL A 163 1.30 27.60 -10.65
CA VAL A 163 2.24 28.72 -10.53
C VAL A 163 3.00 28.65 -9.20
N PRO A 164 4.26 29.12 -9.15
CA PRO A 164 4.99 29.21 -7.90
C PRO A 164 4.30 30.14 -6.88
N ILE A 165 4.14 29.67 -5.65
CA ILE A 165 3.68 30.46 -4.49
C ILE A 165 4.82 30.53 -3.50
N ASP A 166 5.36 31.73 -3.26
CA ASP A 166 6.53 31.96 -2.41
C ASP A 166 7.73 31.05 -2.75
N GLY A 167 7.93 30.79 -4.05
CA GLY A 167 9.02 29.92 -4.55
C GLY A 167 8.74 28.41 -4.43
N ASN A 168 7.51 28.00 -4.15
CA ASN A 168 7.12 26.61 -4.00
C ASN A 168 6.01 26.21 -4.98
N PHE A 169 5.94 24.93 -5.33
CA PHE A 169 4.71 24.30 -5.80
C PHE A 169 4.03 23.59 -4.64
N ILE A 170 2.71 23.70 -4.57
CA ILE A 170 1.92 23.02 -3.55
C ILE A 170 1.43 21.69 -4.12
N PHE A 171 1.68 20.59 -3.40
CA PHE A 171 1.23 19.26 -3.77
C PHE A 171 0.36 18.64 -2.68
N GLU A 172 -0.71 17.97 -3.08
CA GLU A 172 -1.40 16.97 -2.27
C GLU A 172 -0.73 15.62 -2.51
N ILE A 173 -0.22 15.01 -1.45
CA ILE A 173 0.45 13.71 -1.48
C ILE A 173 -0.46 12.68 -0.84
N SER A 174 -0.81 11.65 -1.59
CA SER A 174 -1.65 10.54 -1.12
C SER A 174 -0.89 9.23 -1.23
N ILE A 175 -0.77 8.50 -0.11
CA ILE A 175 -0.10 7.19 -0.06
C ILE A 175 -1.01 6.20 0.67
N CYS A 176 -1.33 5.10 -0.01
CA CYS A 176 -2.03 3.97 0.59
C CYS A 176 -1.02 2.84 0.81
N GLN A 177 -0.95 2.34 2.04
CA GLN A 177 -0.12 1.21 2.40
C GLN A 177 -0.91 0.24 3.27
N ASP A 178 -0.53 -1.03 3.23
CA ASP A 178 -0.93 -1.98 4.25
C ASP A 178 0.20 -2.21 5.25
N VAL A 179 -0.21 -2.52 6.49
CA VAL A 179 0.68 -2.82 7.60
C VAL A 179 0.19 -4.09 8.23
N TYR A 180 1.02 -5.11 8.29
CA TYR A 180 0.66 -6.39 8.88
C TYR A 180 1.71 -6.87 9.88
N VAL A 181 1.21 -7.52 10.93
CA VAL A 181 2.03 -8.18 11.93
C VAL A 181 2.07 -9.66 11.60
N GLU A 182 3.25 -10.22 11.39
CA GLU A 182 3.40 -11.64 11.12
C GLU A 182 4.55 -12.30 11.88
N THR A 183 4.39 -13.61 12.08
CA THR A 183 5.47 -14.49 12.51
C THR A 183 5.27 -15.87 11.91
N GLU A 184 6.37 -16.56 11.68
CA GLU A 184 6.36 -17.94 11.22
C GLU A 184 5.78 -18.86 12.31
N VAL A 185 4.85 -19.73 11.90
CA VAL A 185 4.21 -20.72 12.75
C VAL A 185 4.01 -22.04 11.99
N LYS A 186 3.70 -23.09 12.73
CA LYS A 186 3.21 -24.36 12.17
C LYS A 186 1.71 -24.44 12.45
N LEU A 187 0.89 -24.60 11.43
CA LEU A 187 -0.57 -24.59 11.54
C LEU A 187 -1.18 -25.80 10.85
N GLU A 188 -2.32 -26.20 11.38
CA GLU A 188 -3.27 -27.13 10.80
C GLU A 188 -4.47 -26.28 10.33
N VAL A 189 -4.74 -26.19 9.02
CA VAL A 189 -5.65 -25.16 8.47
C VAL A 189 -6.84 -25.72 7.68
N GLN A 190 -8.02 -25.13 7.93
CA GLN A 190 -9.12 -24.98 6.96
C GLN A 190 -9.25 -23.47 6.66
N GLY A 191 -9.22 -23.06 5.39
CA GLY A 191 -8.93 -21.67 5.01
C GLY A 191 -9.99 -20.95 4.18
N LYS A 192 -9.99 -19.61 4.27
CA LYS A 192 -10.67 -18.64 3.40
C LYS A 192 -9.73 -17.43 3.21
N PHE A 193 -9.86 -16.68 2.12
CA PHE A 193 -9.14 -15.40 1.95
C PHE A 193 -9.49 -14.41 3.07
N CYS A 194 -8.46 -13.71 3.56
CA CYS A 194 -8.58 -12.62 4.53
C CYS A 194 -8.62 -11.27 3.81
N GLU A 195 -9.17 -10.24 4.46
CA GLU A 195 -9.11 -8.84 4.00
C GLU A 195 -8.55 -7.96 5.12
N PRO A 196 -7.85 -6.85 4.80
CA PRO A 196 -7.39 -5.91 5.81
C PRO A 196 -8.56 -5.18 6.47
N ARG A 197 -8.36 -4.76 7.72
CA ARG A 197 -9.26 -3.85 8.43
C ARG A 197 -8.83 -2.40 8.24
N ASP A 198 -9.76 -1.48 8.48
CA ASP A 198 -9.45 -0.06 8.59
C ASP A 198 -8.64 0.25 9.87
N ASN A 199 -7.85 1.33 9.83
CA ASN A 199 -7.14 1.82 11.00
C ASN A 199 -8.08 2.56 11.97
N THR A 200 -8.85 1.81 12.75
CA THR A 200 -9.83 2.36 13.71
C THR A 200 -9.27 2.63 15.11
N LEU A 201 -8.00 2.29 15.35
CA LEU A 201 -7.36 2.48 16.65
C LEU A 201 -6.68 3.85 16.72
N ASP A 202 -7.13 4.70 17.65
CA ASP A 202 -6.56 6.04 17.81
C ASP A 202 -5.16 5.99 18.47
N CYS A 203 -4.14 6.32 17.67
CA CYS A 203 -2.75 6.48 18.11
C CYS A 203 -2.27 7.95 18.02
N GLY A 204 -3.19 8.92 17.91
CA GLY A 204 -2.90 10.35 18.06
C GLY A 204 -2.46 11.10 16.81
N THR A 205 -2.62 10.53 15.62
CA THR A 205 -2.56 11.25 14.34
C THR A 205 -3.86 10.98 13.61
N GLY A 206 -4.78 11.96 13.63
CA GLY A 206 -6.08 11.85 12.99
C GLY A 206 -5.94 11.79 11.47
N SER A 207 -5.70 10.59 10.93
CA SER A 207 -5.79 10.34 9.49
C SER A 207 -7.27 10.25 9.13
N LEU A 208 -7.76 11.24 8.38
CA LEU A 208 -9.07 11.23 7.76
C LEU A 208 -9.01 10.28 6.56
N SER A 209 -9.85 9.25 6.56
CA SER A 209 -9.83 8.19 5.57
C SER A 209 -10.26 8.68 4.17
N LEU A 210 -9.31 8.80 3.24
CA LEU A 210 -9.60 8.53 1.83
C LEU A 210 -9.65 7.01 1.63
N ALA A 211 -10.50 6.51 0.73
CA ALA A 211 -10.68 5.06 0.58
C ALA A 211 -9.45 4.40 -0.10
N CYS A 212 -8.68 3.62 0.67
CA CYS A 212 -7.77 2.63 0.09
C CYS A 212 -8.61 1.57 -0.64
N ASN A 213 -8.27 1.26 -1.89
CA ASN A 213 -8.88 0.11 -2.55
C ASN A 213 -8.41 -1.16 -1.83
N LYS A 214 -9.36 -2.02 -1.45
CA LYS A 214 -9.03 -3.34 -0.92
C LYS A 214 -8.30 -4.19 -1.98
N PRO A 215 -7.43 -5.11 -1.56
CA PRO A 215 -6.79 -6.04 -2.47
C PRO A 215 -7.83 -6.83 -3.28
N THR A 216 -7.70 -6.85 -4.60
CA THR A 216 -8.53 -7.70 -5.46
C THR A 216 -7.87 -9.07 -5.59
N PHE A 217 -8.53 -10.11 -5.10
CA PHE A 217 -8.06 -11.48 -5.27
C PHE A 217 -8.36 -11.99 -6.69
N PRO A 218 -7.44 -12.72 -7.35
CA PRO A 218 -7.75 -13.40 -8.60
C PRO A 218 -8.94 -14.37 -8.43
N PRO A 219 -9.79 -14.52 -9.45
CA PRO A 219 -10.90 -15.48 -9.39
C PRO A 219 -10.34 -16.89 -9.17
N GLN A 220 -10.92 -17.62 -8.23
CA GLN A 220 -10.69 -19.06 -8.13
C GLN A 220 -11.42 -19.75 -9.29
N CYS A 221 -10.90 -20.90 -9.74
CA CYS A 221 -11.54 -21.76 -10.72
C CYS A 221 -12.19 -22.95 -10.00
N PRO A 222 -13.32 -22.77 -9.28
CA PRO A 222 -13.89 -23.83 -8.42
C PRO A 222 -14.28 -25.10 -9.19
N ASP A 223 -14.61 -24.97 -10.48
CA ASP A 223 -14.90 -26.13 -11.35
C ASP A 223 -13.67 -26.99 -11.67
N ILE A 224 -12.48 -26.46 -11.42
CA ILE A 224 -11.18 -27.09 -11.68
C ILE A 224 -10.43 -27.36 -10.38
N PHE A 225 -10.53 -26.46 -9.39
CA PHE A 225 -9.76 -26.51 -8.16
C PHE A 225 -10.40 -25.74 -6.97
N PRO A 226 -10.39 -26.33 -5.74
CA PRO A 226 -9.96 -27.69 -5.46
C PRO A 226 -10.97 -28.71 -6.01
N SER A 227 -10.50 -29.66 -6.82
CA SER A 227 -11.32 -30.79 -7.22
C SER A 227 -11.60 -31.58 -5.95
N SER A 228 -12.87 -31.55 -5.52
CA SER A 228 -13.47 -32.24 -4.36
C SER A 228 -12.61 -33.31 -3.70
#